data_AF-A0A7H5F3J0-F1
#
_entry.id   AF-A0A7H5F3J0-F1
#
_cell.length_a   1.000
_cell.length_b   1.000
_cell.length_c   1.000
_cell.angle_alpha   90.00
_cell.angle_beta   90.00
_cell.angle_gamma   90.00
#
_symmetry.space_group_name_H-M   'P 1'
#
loop_
_entity.id
_entity.type
_entity.pdbx_description
1 polymer ?
#
loop_
_entity_poly.entity_id
_entity_poly.type
_entity_poly.pdbx_seq_one_letter_code
_entity_poly.pdbx_strand_id
1 'polypeptide(L)'
;MNLILICKALHVVGFISWFAGLFYLGRVLVNHAEAVSVPAPEGDADALLRHGIRREVLHEEYSATEDRVYKIIVNPAMMITWTAGLVMIAANVNYFVAGTPGWLHLKLLLLVMLVGYQIYTKVKLMRPMQAGQTPFSGWQLRLWNEVPTFFLVTISFVAVLGKAGQLNYLYLGIGVAIFCLLVYRAAVAYRNRRVDQ
;
A
#
# COMPACT_ATOMS: atom_id res chain seq x y z
N MET A 1 -11.53 6.79 31.68
CA MET A 1 -11.50 7.11 30.23
C MET A 1 -12.14 5.96 29.47
N ASN A 2 -13.00 6.23 28.48
CA ASN A 2 -13.74 5.17 27.79
C ASN A 2 -12.80 4.38 26.88
N LEU A 3 -12.50 3.12 27.24
CA LEU A 3 -11.59 2.22 26.53
C LEU A 3 -11.90 2.14 25.03
N ILE A 4 -13.19 2.10 24.66
CA ILE A 4 -13.62 2.03 23.25
C ILE A 4 -13.19 3.29 22.48
N LEU A 5 -13.25 4.47 23.10
CA LEU A 5 -12.85 5.72 22.44
C LEU A 5 -11.33 5.78 22.24
N ILE A 6 -10.55 5.31 23.21
CA ILE A 6 -9.08 5.20 23.07
C ILE A 6 -8.75 4.23 21.94
N CYS A 7 -9.34 3.03 21.95
CA CYS A 7 -9.11 2.05 20.88
C CYS A 7 -9.55 2.60 19.52
N LYS A 8 -10.65 3.34 19.44
CA LYS A 8 -11.08 3.98 18.19
C LYS A 8 -10.05 5.00 17.70
N ALA A 9 -9.51 5.84 18.58
CA ALA A 9 -8.48 6.80 18.23
C ALA A 9 -7.20 6.10 17.77
N LEU A 10 -6.71 5.11 18.52
CA LEU A 10 -5.54 4.32 18.15
C LEU A 10 -5.75 3.57 16.82
N HIS A 11 -6.94 3.02 16.58
CA HIS A 11 -7.27 2.34 15.33
C HIS A 11 -7.18 3.30 14.13
N VAL A 12 -7.66 4.54 14.28
CA VAL A 12 -7.57 5.56 13.22
C VAL A 12 -6.11 5.99 13.00
N VAL A 13 -5.34 6.23 14.06
CA VAL A 13 -3.91 6.60 13.97
C VAL A 13 -3.11 5.49 13.30
N GLY A 14 -3.34 4.24 13.71
CA GLY A 14 -2.73 3.06 13.10
C GLY A 14 -3.10 2.94 11.63
N PHE A 15 -4.39 3.08 11.30
CA PHE A 15 -4.88 2.96 9.92
C PHE A 15 -4.23 4.00 9.01
N ILE A 16 -4.21 5.27 9.41
CA ILE A 16 -3.58 6.34 8.62
C ILE A 16 -2.08 6.09 8.46
N SER A 17 -1.38 5.79 9.56
CA SER A 17 0.07 5.50 9.53
C SER A 17 0.40 4.30 8.65
N TRP A 18 -0.46 3.28 8.65
CA TRP A 18 -0.27 2.07 7.86
C TRP A 18 -0.37 2.36 6.37
N PHE A 19 -1.43 3.04 5.92
CA PHE A 19 -1.59 3.40 4.51
C PHE A 19 -0.52 4.40 4.05
N ALA A 20 -0.15 5.38 4.87
CA ALA A 20 0.95 6.29 4.57
C ALA A 20 2.27 5.53 4.34
N GLY A 21 2.57 4.55 5.19
CA GLY A 21 3.74 3.68 5.03
C GLY A 21 3.67 2.83 3.76
N LEU A 22 2.50 2.27 3.42
CA LEU A 22 2.34 1.46 2.21
C LEU A 22 2.53 2.28 0.91
N PHE A 23 1.98 3.49 0.84
CA PHE A 23 2.17 4.38 -0.30
C PHE A 23 3.63 4.85 -0.44
N TYR A 24 4.26 5.16 0.69
CA TYR A 24 5.68 5.53 0.69
C TYR A 24 6.55 4.36 0.25
N LEU A 25 6.29 3.15 0.76
CA LEU A 25 7.01 1.94 0.38
C LEU A 25 6.92 1.65 -1.12
N GLY A 26 5.71 1.71 -1.70
CA GLY A 26 5.54 1.49 -3.14
C GLY A 26 6.28 2.54 -3.98
N ARG A 27 6.35 3.81 -3.52
CA ARG A 27 7.15 4.83 -4.20
C ARG A 27 8.65 4.54 -4.14
N VAL A 28 9.16 4.09 -3.01
CA VAL A 28 10.56 3.68 -2.86
C VAL A 28 10.88 2.52 -3.80
N LEU A 29 10.02 1.50 -3.87
CA LEU A 29 10.20 0.36 -4.77
C LEU A 29 10.26 0.78 -6.25
N VAL A 30 9.39 1.68 -6.68
CA VAL A 30 9.43 2.23 -8.06
C VAL A 30 10.77 2.93 -8.31
N ASN A 31 11.24 3.76 -7.38
CA ASN A 31 12.51 4.48 -7.52
C ASN A 31 13.71 3.51 -7.55
N HIS A 32 13.68 2.47 -6.73
CA HIS A 32 14.71 1.43 -6.70
C HIS A 32 14.81 0.72 -8.06
N ALA A 33 13.67 0.26 -8.61
CA ALA A 33 13.66 -0.39 -9.93
C ALA A 33 14.11 0.56 -11.05
N GLU A 34 13.68 1.83 -11.00
CA GLU A 34 14.07 2.83 -12.00
C GLU A 34 15.57 3.12 -11.95
N ALA A 35 16.17 3.23 -10.77
CA ALA A 35 17.61 3.47 -10.59
C ALA A 35 18.47 2.32 -11.16
N VAL A 36 18.01 1.08 -11.01
CA VAL A 36 18.68 -0.12 -11.52
C VAL A 36 18.56 -0.24 -13.05
N SER A 37 17.49 0.32 -13.64
CA SER A 37 17.20 0.24 -15.08
C SER A 37 17.90 1.31 -15.94
N VAL A 38 18.63 2.26 -15.34
CA VAL A 38 19.32 3.32 -16.10
C VAL A 38 20.48 2.71 -16.92
N PRO A 39 20.48 2.83 -18.26
CA PRO A 39 21.55 2.29 -19.09
C PRO A 39 22.89 2.97 -18.78
N ALA A 40 23.98 2.22 -18.94
CA ALA A 40 25.33 2.75 -18.76
C ALA A 40 25.66 3.78 -19.86
N PRO A 41 26.36 4.89 -19.55
CA PRO A 41 26.84 5.83 -20.55
C PRO A 41 27.83 5.16 -21.51
N GLU A 42 27.79 5.54 -22.79
CA GLU A 42 28.77 5.09 -23.78
C GLU A 42 29.99 6.03 -23.85
N GLY A 43 31.19 5.48 -23.98
CA GLY A 43 32.39 6.20 -24.46
C GLY A 43 33.36 6.77 -23.40
N ASP A 44 32.92 7.16 -22.21
CA ASP A 44 33.79 7.76 -21.17
C ASP A 44 33.99 6.81 -19.96
N ALA A 45 35.24 6.42 -19.70
CA ALA A 45 35.62 5.56 -18.57
C ALA A 45 35.27 6.17 -17.21
N ASP A 46 35.36 7.49 -17.08
CA ASP A 46 35.03 8.23 -15.87
C ASP A 46 33.50 8.30 -15.67
N ALA A 47 32.73 8.44 -16.76
CA ALA A 47 31.27 8.32 -16.72
C ALA A 47 30.80 6.91 -16.33
N LEU A 48 31.46 5.86 -16.82
CA LEU A 48 31.18 4.46 -16.45
C LEU A 48 31.45 4.20 -14.96
N LEU A 49 32.59 4.70 -14.44
CA LEU A 49 32.93 4.61 -13.01
C LEU A 49 31.86 5.29 -12.14
N ARG A 50 31.50 6.53 -12.47
CA ARG A 50 30.46 7.28 -11.75
C ARG A 50 29.10 6.58 -11.78
N HIS A 51 28.72 5.98 -12.91
CA HIS A 51 27.46 5.25 -13.04
C HIS A 51 27.42 4.02 -12.11
N GLY A 52 28.52 3.25 -12.06
CA GLY A 52 28.65 2.11 -11.15
C GLY A 52 28.49 2.49 -9.68
N ILE A 53 29.27 3.50 -9.23
CA ILE A 53 29.20 4.01 -7.84
C ILE A 53 27.79 4.51 -7.52
N ARG A 54 27.18 5.28 -8.42
CA ARG A 54 25.82 5.81 -8.22
C ARG A 54 24.80 4.70 -8.05
N ARG A 55 24.89 3.65 -8.86
CA ARG A 55 23.97 2.51 -8.81
C ARG A 55 24.10 1.76 -7.49
N GLU A 56 25.33 1.51 -7.05
CA GLU A 56 25.61 0.81 -5.78
C GLU A 56 25.07 1.59 -4.58
N VAL A 57 25.39 2.89 -4.50
CA VAL A 57 24.90 3.77 -3.41
C VAL A 57 23.38 3.84 -3.39
N LEU A 58 22.73 4.01 -4.54
CA LEU A 58 21.26 4.05 -4.60
C LEU A 58 20.62 2.71 -4.23
N HIS A 59 21.21 1.60 -4.67
CA HIS A 59 20.73 0.26 -4.33
C HIS A 59 20.76 0.02 -2.82
N GLU A 60 21.86 0.38 -2.15
CA GLU A 60 22.00 0.25 -0.70
C GLU A 60 21.01 1.14 0.05
N GLU A 61 20.91 2.42 -0.33
CA GLU A 61 20.02 3.39 0.32
C GLU A 61 18.54 3.02 0.16
N TYR A 62 18.11 2.60 -1.03
CA TYR A 62 16.73 2.16 -1.24
C TYR A 62 16.43 0.86 -0.50
N SER A 63 17.34 -0.12 -0.56
CA SER A 63 17.19 -1.38 0.19
C SER A 63 17.03 -1.12 1.70
N ALA A 64 17.86 -0.25 2.26
CA ALA A 64 17.78 0.14 3.66
C ALA A 64 16.48 0.90 3.97
N THR A 65 16.06 1.80 3.09
CA THR A 65 14.84 2.58 3.25
C THR A 65 13.59 1.70 3.22
N GLU A 66 13.49 0.77 2.27
CA GLU A 66 12.40 -0.21 2.19
C GLU A 66 12.25 -0.98 3.50
N ASP A 67 13.37 -1.46 4.04
CA ASP A 67 13.40 -2.24 5.27
C ASP A 67 12.99 -1.41 6.49
N ARG A 68 13.48 -0.16 6.59
CA ARG A 68 13.10 0.78 7.67
C ARG A 68 11.62 1.09 7.62
N VAL A 69 11.09 1.44 6.44
CA VAL A 69 9.66 1.75 6.25
C VAL A 69 8.81 0.54 6.64
N TYR A 70 9.15 -0.64 6.14
CA TYR A 70 8.37 -1.84 6.41
C TYR A 70 8.37 -2.20 7.91
N LYS A 71 9.55 -2.19 8.56
CA LYS A 71 9.70 -2.66 9.94
C LYS A 71 9.29 -1.62 10.98
N ILE A 72 9.56 -0.34 10.73
CA ILE A 72 9.38 0.75 11.71
C ILE A 72 8.02 1.44 11.53
N ILE A 73 7.52 1.56 10.30
CA ILE A 73 6.26 2.29 10.02
C ILE A 73 5.12 1.30 9.75
N VAL A 74 5.23 0.50 8.70
CA VAL A 74 4.12 -0.31 8.18
C VAL A 74 3.69 -1.39 9.19
N ASN A 75 4.64 -2.20 9.68
CA ASN A 75 4.35 -3.29 10.61
C ASN A 75 3.74 -2.82 11.94
N PRO A 76 4.32 -1.84 12.67
CA PRO A 76 3.74 -1.38 13.93
C PRO A 76 2.37 -0.72 13.74
N ALA A 77 2.19 0.06 12.67
CA ALA A 77 0.90 0.68 12.36
C ALA A 77 -0.19 -0.35 12.06
N MET A 78 0.15 -1.41 11.31
CA MET A 78 -0.73 -2.55 11.06
C MET A 78 -1.12 -3.25 12.37
N MET A 79 -0.14 -3.52 13.25
CA MET A 79 -0.40 -4.13 14.56
C MET A 79 -1.33 -3.27 15.42
N ILE A 80 -1.08 -1.96 15.51
CA ILE A 80 -1.95 -1.03 16.25
C ILE A 80 -3.38 -1.07 15.69
N THR A 81 -3.52 -1.02 14.37
CA THR A 81 -4.83 -1.08 13.69
C THR A 81 -5.59 -2.36 14.05
N TRP A 82 -4.93 -3.51 13.93
CA TRP A 82 -5.52 -4.81 14.24
C TRP A 82 -5.86 -4.96 15.71
N THR A 83 -4.91 -4.71 16.62
CA THR A 83 -5.13 -4.85 18.05
C THR A 83 -6.27 -3.94 18.52
N ALA A 84 -6.26 -2.67 18.13
CA ALA A 84 -7.31 -1.75 18.52
C ALA A 84 -8.68 -2.11 17.90
N GLY A 85 -8.70 -2.61 16.67
CA GLY A 85 -9.92 -3.09 16.00
C GLY A 85 -10.51 -4.33 16.67
N LEU A 86 -9.68 -5.32 16.98
CA LEU A 86 -10.09 -6.56 17.64
C LEU A 86 -10.57 -6.30 19.07
N VAL A 87 -9.89 -5.42 19.82
CA VAL A 87 -10.34 -5.02 21.16
C VAL A 87 -11.70 -4.33 21.11
N MET A 88 -11.95 -3.45 20.12
CA MET A 88 -13.28 -2.83 19.95
C MET A 88 -14.37 -3.86 19.64
N ILE A 89 -14.06 -4.87 18.83
CA ILE A 89 -15.01 -5.95 18.50
C ILE A 89 -15.28 -6.82 19.72
N ALA A 90 -14.25 -7.20 20.47
CA ALA A 90 -14.39 -7.99 21.69
C ALA A 90 -15.17 -7.24 22.79
N ALA A 91 -14.95 -5.94 22.92
CA ALA A 91 -15.66 -5.09 23.87
C ALA A 91 -17.13 -4.83 23.49
N ASN A 92 -17.50 -5.03 22.22
CA ASN A 92 -18.89 -4.88 21.76
C ASN A 92 -19.19 -5.79 20.57
N VAL A 93 -19.61 -7.01 20.88
CA VAL A 93 -19.94 -8.05 19.88
C VAL A 93 -21.13 -7.64 18.99
N ASN A 94 -21.96 -6.68 19.43
CA ASN A 94 -23.07 -6.19 18.62
C ASN A 94 -22.61 -5.51 17.33
N TYR A 95 -21.32 -5.19 17.15
CA TYR A 95 -20.80 -4.70 15.87
C TYR A 95 -21.01 -5.67 14.70
N PHE A 96 -21.19 -6.97 14.95
CA PHE A 96 -21.49 -7.94 13.89
C PHE A 96 -22.95 -7.88 13.39
N VAL A 97 -23.86 -7.41 14.24
CA VAL A 97 -25.31 -7.37 13.95
C VAL A 97 -25.78 -5.94 13.68
N ALA A 98 -25.08 -4.95 14.22
CA ALA A 98 -25.39 -3.54 14.03
C ALA A 98 -24.96 -3.04 12.63
N GLY A 99 -25.80 -2.22 12.01
CA GLY A 99 -25.56 -1.64 10.70
C GLY A 99 -26.06 -2.55 9.56
N THR A 100 -25.38 -2.49 8.41
CA THR A 100 -25.77 -3.25 7.21
C THR A 100 -25.33 -4.71 7.34
N PRO A 101 -26.22 -5.71 7.21
CA PRO A 101 -25.83 -7.11 7.38
C PRO A 101 -24.59 -7.50 6.55
N GLY A 102 -23.56 -8.07 7.21
CA GLY A 102 -22.33 -8.52 6.55
C GLY A 102 -21.20 -7.49 6.38
N TRP A 103 -21.43 -6.21 6.71
CA TRP A 103 -20.44 -5.15 6.45
C TRP A 103 -19.10 -5.39 7.17
N LEU A 104 -19.14 -5.88 8.41
CA LEU A 104 -17.94 -6.13 9.20
C LEU A 104 -17.15 -7.35 8.68
N HIS A 105 -17.84 -8.38 8.20
CA HIS A 105 -17.19 -9.53 7.56
C HIS A 105 -16.46 -9.11 6.28
N LEU A 106 -17.11 -8.29 5.44
CA LEU A 106 -16.48 -7.73 4.25
C LEU A 106 -15.26 -6.87 4.61
N LYS A 107 -15.37 -6.01 5.63
CA LYS A 107 -14.26 -5.17 6.11
C LYS A 107 -13.07 -6.01 6.57
N LEU A 108 -13.32 -7.06 7.37
CA LEU A 108 -12.27 -7.93 7.88
C LEU A 108 -11.62 -8.75 6.77
N LEU A 109 -12.39 -9.24 5.80
CA LEU A 109 -11.87 -9.92 4.62
C LEU A 109 -10.91 -9.02 3.84
N LEU A 110 -11.31 -7.78 3.57
CA LEU A 110 -10.47 -6.79 2.88
C LEU A 110 -9.19 -6.47 3.67
N LEU A 111 -9.28 -6.38 5.00
CA LEU A 111 -8.10 -6.18 5.86
C LEU A 111 -7.13 -7.37 5.81
N VAL A 112 -7.63 -8.61 5.82
CA VAL A 112 -6.78 -9.80 5.67
C VAL A 112 -6.11 -9.82 4.29
N MET A 113 -6.85 -9.48 3.23
CA MET A 113 -6.28 -9.35 1.89
C MET A 113 -5.20 -8.26 1.81
N LEU A 114 -5.38 -7.13 2.50
CA LEU A 114 -4.38 -6.06 2.60
C LEU A 114 -3.09 -6.53 3.31
N VAL A 115 -3.22 -7.32 4.39
CA VAL A 115 -2.06 -7.97 5.02
C VAL A 115 -1.38 -8.94 4.04
N GLY A 116 -2.15 -9.70 3.28
CA GLY A 116 -1.64 -10.56 2.19
C GLY A 116 -0.83 -9.77 1.16
N TYR A 117 -1.34 -8.62 0.71
CA TYR A 117 -0.64 -7.69 -0.18
C TYR A 117 0.69 -7.22 0.44
N GLN A 118 0.69 -6.83 1.72
CA GLN A 118 1.89 -6.36 2.42
C GLN A 118 2.96 -7.47 2.50
N ILE A 119 2.56 -8.68 2.87
CA ILE A 119 3.47 -9.83 2.95
C ILE A 119 4.00 -10.20 1.56
N TYR A 120 3.14 -10.21 0.54
CA TYR A 120 3.54 -10.45 -0.84
C TYR A 120 4.59 -9.42 -1.28
N THR A 121 4.36 -8.13 -1.02
CA THR A 121 5.30 -7.05 -1.35
C THR A 121 6.67 -7.30 -0.72
N LYS A 122 6.72 -7.74 0.54
CA LYS A 122 7.98 -8.08 1.20
C LYS A 122 8.68 -9.28 0.59
N VAL A 123 7.95 -10.38 0.39
CA VAL A 123 8.55 -11.67 0.03
C VAL A 123 8.90 -11.74 -1.46
N LYS A 124 8.03 -11.21 -2.32
CA LYS A 124 8.12 -11.37 -3.77
C LYS A 124 8.68 -10.14 -4.50
N LEU A 125 8.70 -8.96 -3.86
CA LEU A 125 9.26 -7.74 -4.47
C LEU A 125 10.51 -7.27 -3.73
N MET A 126 10.38 -6.85 -2.46
CA MET A 126 11.50 -6.28 -1.70
C MET A 126 12.71 -7.23 -1.60
N ARG A 127 12.51 -8.47 -1.15
CA ARG A 127 13.62 -9.43 -0.97
C ARG A 127 14.39 -9.72 -2.27
N PRO A 128 13.73 -10.04 -3.40
CA PRO A 128 14.44 -10.19 -4.67
C PRO A 128 15.14 -8.90 -5.13
N MET A 129 14.51 -7.74 -4.95
CA MET A 129 15.10 -6.45 -5.29
C MET A 129 16.37 -6.17 -4.50
N GLN A 130 16.35 -6.39 -3.19
CA GLN A 130 17.54 -6.27 -2.32
C GLN A 130 18.67 -7.23 -2.74
N ALA A 131 18.32 -8.39 -3.31
CA ALA A 131 19.28 -9.36 -3.87
C ALA A 131 19.76 -9.01 -5.29
N GLY A 132 19.42 -7.82 -5.81
CA GLY A 132 19.83 -7.33 -7.13
C GLY A 132 18.97 -7.82 -8.30
N GLN A 133 17.85 -8.49 -8.03
CA GLN A 133 16.91 -8.94 -9.06
C GLN A 133 15.85 -7.87 -9.33
N THR A 134 15.33 -7.83 -10.55
CA THR A 134 14.25 -6.89 -10.93
C THR A 134 12.98 -7.67 -11.26
N PRO A 135 12.22 -8.15 -10.24
CA PRO A 135 11.07 -9.02 -10.47
C PRO A 135 9.99 -8.31 -11.29
N PHE A 136 9.73 -7.03 -10.99
CA PHE A 136 8.74 -6.21 -11.67
C PHE A 136 9.43 -4.99 -12.31
N SER A 137 8.92 -4.59 -13.47
CA SER A 137 9.29 -3.32 -14.10
C SER A 137 8.78 -2.11 -13.30
N GLY A 138 9.39 -0.94 -13.50
CA GLY A 138 8.94 0.31 -12.85
C GLY A 138 7.46 0.61 -13.10
N TRP A 139 6.94 0.30 -14.30
CA TRP A 139 5.51 0.42 -14.60
C TRP A 139 4.64 -0.55 -13.79
N GLN A 140 5.03 -1.83 -13.70
CA GLN A 140 4.30 -2.81 -12.89
C GLN A 140 4.30 -2.44 -11.41
N LEU A 141 5.40 -1.90 -10.89
CA LEU A 141 5.48 -1.43 -9.50
C LEU A 141 4.62 -0.19 -9.25
N ARG A 142 4.46 0.71 -10.24
CA ARG A 142 3.50 1.81 -10.14
C ARG A 142 2.07 1.30 -10.05
N LEU A 143 1.68 0.34 -10.89
CA LEU A 143 0.36 -0.27 -10.81
C LEU A 143 0.17 -1.02 -9.48
N TRP A 144 1.20 -1.70 -9.00
CA TRP A 144 1.20 -2.37 -7.70
C TRP A 144 0.99 -1.38 -6.55
N ASN A 145 1.59 -0.18 -6.62
CA ASN A 145 1.42 0.90 -5.65
C ASN A 145 -0.02 1.46 -5.59
N GLU A 146 -0.86 1.23 -6.60
CA GLU A 146 -2.28 1.64 -6.56
C GLU A 146 -3.20 0.63 -5.85
N VAL A 147 -2.71 -0.59 -5.57
CA VAL A 147 -3.48 -1.61 -4.86
C VAL A 147 -3.87 -1.16 -3.44
N PRO A 148 -2.98 -0.55 -2.62
CA PRO A 148 -3.38 0.07 -1.36
C PRO A 148 -4.46 1.14 -1.54
N THR A 149 -4.45 1.91 -2.63
CA THR A 149 -5.48 2.94 -2.88
C THR A 149 -6.87 2.31 -3.00
N PHE A 150 -6.98 1.18 -3.70
CA PHE A 150 -8.22 0.40 -3.78
C PHE A 150 -8.71 -0.04 -2.40
N PHE A 151 -7.82 -0.59 -1.56
CA PHE A 151 -8.18 -1.01 -0.20
C PHE A 151 -8.59 0.17 0.68
N LEU A 152 -7.85 1.29 0.61
CA LEU A 152 -8.15 2.50 1.37
C LEU A 152 -9.57 2.99 1.11
N VAL A 153 -9.94 3.16 -0.17
CA VAL A 153 -11.27 3.61 -0.57
C VAL A 153 -12.31 2.59 -0.13
N THR A 154 -12.17 1.34 -0.54
CA THR A 154 -13.21 0.31 -0.29
C THR A 154 -13.45 0.09 1.21
N ILE A 155 -12.38 -0.06 2.01
CA ILE A 155 -12.48 -0.25 3.46
C ILE A 155 -13.11 0.96 4.14
N SER A 156 -12.78 2.19 3.71
CA SER A 156 -13.33 3.41 4.30
C SER A 156 -14.84 3.53 4.05
N PHE A 157 -15.29 3.29 2.81
CA PHE A 157 -16.72 3.32 2.47
C PHE A 157 -17.51 2.21 3.17
N VAL A 158 -16.97 0.98 3.21
CA VAL A 158 -17.59 -0.13 3.97
C VAL A 158 -17.68 0.21 5.45
N ALA A 159 -16.64 0.82 6.04
CA ALA A 159 -16.64 1.16 7.45
C ALA A 159 -17.64 2.28 7.81
N VAL A 160 -17.76 3.30 6.98
CA VAL A 160 -18.64 4.45 7.25
C VAL A 160 -20.09 4.11 6.95
N LEU A 161 -20.40 3.67 5.73
CA LEU A 161 -21.78 3.37 5.30
C LEU A 161 -22.31 2.08 5.92
N GLY A 162 -21.44 1.07 6.08
CA GLY A 162 -21.80 -0.21 6.68
C GLY A 162 -22.27 -0.01 8.13
N LYS A 163 -21.49 0.74 8.92
CA LYS A 163 -21.86 1.09 10.29
C LYS A 163 -23.13 1.94 10.37
N ALA A 164 -23.37 2.85 9.42
CA ALA A 164 -24.57 3.68 9.36
C ALA A 164 -25.84 2.91 8.93
N GLY A 165 -25.72 1.66 8.47
CA GLY A 165 -26.86 0.90 7.95
C GLY A 165 -27.31 1.32 6.54
N GLN A 166 -26.48 2.09 5.83
CA GLN A 166 -26.82 2.70 4.53
C GLN A 166 -25.99 2.11 3.38
N LEU A 167 -25.24 1.02 3.62
CA LEU A 167 -24.37 0.45 2.62
C LEU A 167 -25.18 -0.34 1.59
N ASN A 168 -25.10 0.07 0.33
CA ASN A 168 -25.57 -0.72 -0.80
C ASN A 168 -24.38 -1.38 -1.51
N TYR A 169 -24.31 -2.71 -1.48
CA TYR A 169 -23.20 -3.47 -2.06
C TYR A 169 -23.04 -3.30 -3.57
N LEU A 170 -24.15 -3.10 -4.30
CA LEU A 170 -24.11 -2.85 -5.74
C LEU A 170 -23.48 -1.49 -6.04
N TYR A 171 -23.92 -0.45 -5.34
CA TYR A 171 -23.33 0.90 -5.51
C TYR A 171 -21.89 0.98 -5.04
N LEU A 172 -21.53 0.26 -3.97
CA LEU A 172 -20.14 0.10 -3.57
C LEU A 172 -19.31 -0.52 -4.70
N GLY A 173 -19.79 -1.63 -5.28
CA GLY A 173 -19.09 -2.32 -6.37
C GLY A 173 -18.91 -1.44 -7.61
N ILE A 174 -19.97 -0.74 -8.04
CA ILE A 174 -19.93 0.20 -9.17
C ILE A 174 -18.96 1.36 -8.87
N GLY A 175 -19.07 1.98 -7.68
CA GLY A 175 -18.23 3.10 -7.30
C GLY A 175 -16.75 2.72 -7.25
N VAL A 176 -16.42 1.56 -6.69
CA VAL A 176 -15.05 1.03 -6.64
C VAL A 176 -14.54 0.69 -8.05
N ALA A 177 -15.37 0.09 -8.91
CA ALA A 177 -14.99 -0.20 -10.29
C ALA A 177 -14.69 1.08 -11.09
N ILE A 178 -15.53 2.11 -10.97
CA ILE A 178 -15.30 3.42 -11.58
C ILE A 178 -14.01 4.03 -11.04
N PHE A 179 -13.80 4.00 -9.72
CA PHE A 179 -12.58 4.53 -9.12
C PHE A 179 -11.32 3.84 -9.63
N CYS A 180 -11.29 2.50 -9.67
CA CYS A 180 -10.18 1.72 -10.24
C CYS A 180 -9.94 2.04 -11.71
N LEU A 181 -11.01 2.19 -12.50
CA LEU A 181 -10.91 2.57 -13.91
C LEU A 181 -10.28 3.96 -14.07
N LEU A 182 -10.69 4.93 -13.24
CA LEU A 182 -10.14 6.29 -13.26
C LEU A 182 -8.65 6.30 -12.90
N VAL A 183 -8.26 5.60 -11.84
CA VAL A 183 -6.85 5.47 -11.42
C VAL A 183 -6.03 4.82 -12.53
N TYR A 184 -6.54 3.72 -13.12
CA TYR A 184 -5.87 3.06 -14.24
C TYR A 184 -5.71 3.99 -15.45
N ARG A 185 -6.77 4.70 -15.85
CA ARG A 185 -6.70 5.65 -16.98
C ARG A 185 -5.73 6.80 -16.69
N ALA A 186 -5.69 7.31 -15.47
CA ALA A 186 -4.72 8.32 -15.06
C ALA A 186 -3.28 7.80 -15.16
N ALA A 187 -3.03 6.58 -14.67
CA ALA A 187 -1.72 5.94 -14.75
C ALA A 187 -1.28 5.73 -16.22
N VAL A 188 -2.18 5.28 -17.10
CA VAL A 188 -1.90 5.09 -18.53
C VAL A 188 -1.66 6.42 -19.25
N ALA A 189 -2.50 7.43 -18.98
CA ALA A 189 -2.31 8.77 -19.55
C ALA A 189 -0.96 9.39 -19.13
N TYR A 190 -0.56 9.18 -17.87
CA TYR A 190 0.75 9.61 -17.38
C TYR A 190 1.91 8.87 -18.06
N ARG A 191 1.77 7.56 -18.34
CA ARG A 191 2.77 6.81 -19.09
C ARG A 191 2.98 7.38 -20.49
N ASN A 192 1.91 7.63 -21.23
CA ASN A 192 2.00 8.09 -22.63
C ASN A 192 2.73 9.44 -22.73
N ARG A 193 2.41 10.40 -21.85
CA ARG A 193 3.08 11.72 -21.82
C ARG A 193 4.58 11.67 -21.55
N ARG A 194 5.07 10.60 -20.92
CA ARG A 194 6.48 10.43 -20.54
C ARG A 194 7.27 9.66 -21.60
N VAL A 195 6.60 9.06 -22.57
CA VAL A 195 7.21 8.46 -23.78
C VAL A 195 7.37 9.50 -24.88
N ASP A 196 6.53 10.54 -24.85
CA ASP A 196 6.59 11.68 -25.79
C ASP A 196 7.65 12.76 -25.41
N GLN A 197 8.39 12.57 -24.31
CA GLN A 197 9.48 13.43 -23.82
C GLN A 197 10.81 12.69 -23.84
#